data_AF-A0A6A4KIN8-F1
#
_entry.id   AF-A0A6A4KIN8-F1
#
_cell.length_a   1.000
_cell.length_b   1.000
_cell.length_c   1.000
_cell.angle_alpha   90.00
_cell.angle_beta   90.00
_cell.angle_gamma   90.00
#
_symmetry.space_group_name_H-M   'P 1'
#
loop_
_entity.id
_entity.type
_entity.pdbx_description
1 polymer ?
#
loop_
_entity_poly.entity_id
_entity_poly.type
_entity_poly.pdbx_seq_one_letter_code
_entity_poly.pdbx_strand_id
1 'polypeptide(L)'
;MPSASELVYGGVKFIPDPRNDLFKFTEPKGLFWWCRRARFEIPPLAIYNSMESYLRNLIALEQCCPGVTRHVSSYAGVMDMLVNTDKDIQVLEKAGVLRNHLGATQDATDLFNNLCKEIIFGDYFLETCMEATKYSKRCWPKNMAYVRRTYLASPWTFIAFGVGFIAFVISLV
;
A
#
# COMPACT_ATOMS: atom_id res chain seq x y z
N MET A 1 -7.78 -0.79 -7.88
CA MET A 1 -7.42 -0.47 -6.48
C MET A 1 -6.98 1.01 -6.44
N PRO A 2 -7.16 1.77 -5.34
CA PRO A 2 -6.53 3.10 -5.21
C PRO A 2 -4.99 3.02 -5.22
N SER A 3 -4.31 4.11 -5.57
CA SER A 3 -2.86 4.17 -5.62
C SER A 3 -2.20 4.14 -4.24
N ALA A 4 -0.88 3.99 -4.18
CA ALA A 4 -0.14 3.91 -2.93
C ALA A 4 -0.32 5.17 -2.05
N SER A 5 -0.24 6.36 -2.65
CA SER A 5 -0.46 7.61 -1.93
C SER A 5 -1.89 7.74 -1.40
N GLU A 6 -2.90 7.32 -2.16
CA GLU A 6 -4.30 7.30 -1.72
C GLU A 6 -4.55 6.31 -0.58
N LEU A 7 -3.93 5.12 -0.64
CA LEU A 7 -4.00 4.12 0.42
C LEU A 7 -3.36 4.65 1.70
N VAL A 8 -2.19 5.28 1.62
CA VAL A 8 -1.57 5.96 2.77
C VAL A 8 -2.46 7.07 3.27
N TYR A 9 -3.06 7.86 2.38
CA TYR A 9 -4.03 8.89 2.76
C TYR A 9 -5.19 8.31 3.57
N GLY A 10 -5.73 7.16 3.15
CA GLY A 10 -6.80 6.40 3.80
C GLY A 10 -6.42 5.64 5.07
N GLY A 11 -5.18 5.78 5.56
CA GLY A 11 -4.75 5.17 6.83
C GLY A 11 -4.15 3.78 6.70
N VAL A 12 -3.77 3.36 5.49
CA VAL A 12 -2.97 2.16 5.24
C VAL A 12 -1.49 2.48 5.45
N LYS A 13 -0.74 1.49 5.93
CA LYS A 13 0.72 1.53 6.09
C LYS A 13 1.32 0.39 5.29
N PHE A 14 2.21 0.72 4.35
CA PHE A 14 3.02 -0.26 3.65
C PHE A 14 4.12 -0.80 4.57
N ILE A 15 4.36 -2.10 4.49
CA ILE A 15 5.38 -2.81 5.26
C ILE A 15 6.11 -3.74 4.31
N PRO A 16 7.45 -3.72 4.26
CA PRO A 16 8.20 -4.69 3.48
C PRO A 16 8.10 -6.05 4.16
N ASP A 17 7.73 -7.09 3.40
CA ASP A 17 7.79 -8.47 3.89
C ASP A 17 9.08 -9.16 3.43
N PRO A 18 10.08 -9.34 4.31
CA PRO A 18 11.36 -9.95 3.95
C PRO A 18 11.26 -11.46 3.74
N ARG A 19 10.16 -12.11 4.14
CA ARG A 19 9.99 -13.55 3.93
C ARG A 19 9.58 -13.89 2.50
N ASN A 20 9.20 -12.89 1.71
CA ASN A 20 8.60 -13.04 0.39
C ASN A 20 7.34 -13.92 0.41
N ASP A 21 6.64 -13.96 1.55
CA ASP A 21 5.43 -14.76 1.74
C ASP A 21 4.21 -13.96 1.23
N LEU A 22 4.22 -13.63 -0.08
CA LEU A 22 3.10 -13.07 -0.85
C LEU A 22 2.59 -11.68 -0.40
N PHE A 23 1.71 -11.06 -1.18
CA PHE A 23 1.01 -9.84 -0.76
C PHE A 23 0.02 -10.17 0.36
N LYS A 24 0.02 -9.37 1.42
CA LYS A 24 -0.91 -9.55 2.53
C LYS A 24 -1.50 -8.23 3.00
N PHE A 25 -2.82 -8.18 3.05
CA PHE A 25 -3.55 -7.06 3.63
C PHE A 25 -4.05 -7.46 5.01
N THR A 26 -3.84 -6.60 6.00
CA THR A 26 -4.32 -6.83 7.37
C THR A 26 -5.02 -5.59 7.87
N GLU A 27 -6.34 -5.66 7.94
CA GLU A 27 -7.12 -4.69 8.68
C GLU A 27 -6.74 -4.75 10.17
N PRO A 28 -6.71 -3.60 10.88
CA PRO A 28 -6.48 -3.66 12.30
C PRO A 28 -7.63 -4.47 12.95
N LYS A 29 -7.45 -5.00 14.16
CA LYS A 29 -8.53 -5.64 14.94
C LYS A 29 -8.43 -5.27 16.43
N GLY A 30 -9.51 -5.50 17.18
CA GLY A 30 -9.56 -5.35 18.65
C GLY A 30 -10.06 -3.99 19.14
N LEU A 31 -10.11 -3.81 20.46
CA LEU A 31 -10.70 -2.63 21.10
C LEU A 31 -10.03 -1.33 20.67
N PHE A 32 -8.70 -1.30 20.51
CA PHE A 32 -7.96 -0.11 20.08
C PHE A 32 -7.80 0.01 18.56
N TRP A 33 -8.74 -0.55 17.80
CA TRP A 33 -8.71 -0.52 16.34
C TRP A 33 -8.54 0.89 15.77
N TRP A 34 -9.27 1.84 16.37
CA TRP A 34 -9.28 3.25 15.98
C TRP A 34 -7.91 3.94 16.14
N CYS A 35 -6.97 3.39 16.91
CA CYS A 35 -5.60 3.90 17.04
C CYS A 35 -4.62 3.25 16.04
N ARG A 36 -4.99 2.17 15.35
CA ARG A 36 -4.09 1.40 14.48
C ARG A 36 -4.31 1.69 12.99
N ARG A 37 -3.24 1.55 12.20
CA ARG A 37 -3.29 1.61 10.72
C ARG A 37 -3.49 0.21 10.14
N ALA A 38 -4.22 0.12 9.03
CA ALA A 38 -4.21 -1.10 8.22
C ALA A 38 -2.80 -1.32 7.68
N ARG A 39 -2.42 -2.58 7.49
CA ARG A 39 -1.10 -2.96 7.01
C ARG A 39 -1.24 -3.58 5.64
N PHE A 40 -0.40 -3.14 4.71
CA PHE A 40 -0.24 -3.78 3.42
C PHE A 40 1.20 -4.24 3.31
N GLU A 41 1.39 -5.54 3.47
CA GLU A 41 2.67 -6.23 3.41
C GLU A 41 2.95 -6.61 1.94
N ILE A 42 4.09 -6.16 1.44
CA ILE A 42 4.50 -6.32 0.04
C ILE A 42 5.96 -6.80 0.01
N PRO A 43 6.29 -7.81 -0.82
CA PRO A 43 7.67 -8.21 -1.05
C PRO A 43 8.52 -7.04 -1.58
N PRO A 44 9.66 -6.72 -0.94
CA PRO A 44 10.48 -5.60 -1.35
C PRO A 44 11.13 -5.83 -2.70
N LEU A 45 11.17 -4.79 -3.55
CA LEU A 45 11.76 -4.82 -4.88
C LEU A 45 12.84 -3.77 -5.02
N ALA A 46 13.97 -4.17 -5.62
CA ALA A 46 14.99 -3.24 -6.08
C ALA A 46 14.93 -3.15 -7.60
N ILE A 47 14.82 -1.93 -8.13
CA ILE A 47 14.74 -1.69 -9.58
C ILE A 47 16.06 -1.12 -10.09
N TYR A 48 16.51 -1.66 -11.22
CA TYR A 48 17.76 -1.31 -11.91
C TYR A 48 17.47 -1.15 -13.41
N ASN A 49 18.39 -0.54 -14.16
CA ASN A 49 18.20 -0.28 -15.59
C ASN A 49 17.88 -1.54 -16.42
N SER A 50 18.42 -2.71 -16.04
CA SER A 50 18.17 -3.99 -16.71
C SER A 50 16.91 -4.72 -16.22
N MET A 51 16.22 -4.18 -15.21
CA MET A 51 15.10 -4.85 -14.55
C MET A 51 13.87 -4.94 -15.46
N GLU A 52 13.62 -3.92 -16.29
CA GLU A 52 12.46 -3.90 -17.19
C GLU A 52 12.51 -5.08 -18.17
N SER A 53 13.63 -5.27 -18.87
CA SER A 53 13.79 -6.36 -19.83
C SER A 53 13.74 -7.72 -19.15
N TYR A 54 14.31 -7.84 -17.94
CA TYR A 54 14.23 -9.05 -17.14
C TYR A 54 12.78 -9.42 -16.75
N LEU A 55 12.01 -8.45 -16.23
CA LEU A 55 10.62 -8.69 -15.85
C LEU A 55 9.74 -9.02 -17.06
N ARG A 56 9.93 -8.34 -18.21
CA ARG A 56 9.22 -8.67 -19.45
C ARG A 56 9.51 -10.08 -19.93
N ASN A 57 10.76 -10.53 -19.88
CA ASN A 57 11.14 -11.90 -20.26
C ASN A 57 10.49 -12.94 -19.34
N LEU A 58 10.42 -12.68 -18.03
CA LEU A 58 9.73 -13.57 -17.09
C LEU A 58 8.23 -13.63 -17.35
N ILE A 59 7.59 -12.49 -17.62
CA ILE A 59 6.17 -12.44 -17.95
C ILE A 59 5.88 -13.17 -19.26
N ALA A 60 6.73 -13.01 -20.28
CA ALA A 60 6.62 -13.76 -21.53
C ALA A 60 6.74 -15.27 -21.29
N LEU A 61 7.66 -15.70 -20.43
CA LEU A 61 7.77 -17.11 -20.03
C LEU A 61 6.50 -17.62 -19.35
N GLU A 62 5.94 -16.87 -18.39
CA GLU A 62 4.68 -17.23 -17.71
C GLU A 62 3.48 -17.31 -18.68
N GLN A 63 3.47 -16.49 -19.73
CA GLN A 63 2.39 -16.47 -20.71
C GLN A 63 2.54 -17.55 -21.79
N CYS A 64 3.77 -17.87 -22.21
CA CYS A 64 4.04 -18.84 -23.27
C CYS A 64 4.13 -20.30 -22.80
N CYS A 65 4.33 -20.53 -21.50
CA CYS A 65 4.50 -21.88 -20.95
C CYS A 65 3.27 -22.32 -20.13
N PRO A 66 2.43 -23.24 -20.67
CA PRO A 66 1.33 -23.83 -19.91
C PRO A 66 1.87 -24.56 -18.68
N GLY A 67 1.34 -24.27 -17.48
CA GLY A 67 1.74 -24.90 -16.23
C GLY A 67 2.67 -24.07 -15.35
N VAL A 68 3.20 -22.94 -15.85
CA VAL A 68 3.90 -21.96 -15.03
C VAL A 68 2.88 -21.05 -14.33
N THR A 69 3.05 -20.85 -13.02
CA THR A 69 2.20 -19.94 -12.25
C THR A 69 2.51 -18.49 -12.57
N ARG A 70 1.48 -17.65 -12.68
CA ARG A 70 1.59 -16.24 -13.12
C ARG A 70 1.96 -15.28 -11.98
N HIS A 71 2.97 -15.62 -11.17
CA HIS A 71 3.30 -14.83 -9.99
C HIS A 71 3.89 -13.46 -10.34
N VAL A 72 4.79 -13.41 -11.32
CA VAL A 72 5.46 -12.17 -11.76
C VAL A 72 4.46 -11.27 -12.47
N SER A 73 3.61 -11.84 -13.33
CA SER A 73 2.54 -11.10 -14.00
C SER A 73 1.52 -10.53 -13.01
N SER A 74 1.12 -11.31 -12.00
CA SER A 74 0.26 -10.81 -10.91
C SER A 74 0.95 -9.73 -10.09
N TYR A 75 2.23 -9.90 -9.74
CA TYR A 75 3.01 -8.90 -8.99
C TYR A 75 3.11 -7.58 -9.77
N ALA A 76 3.44 -7.64 -11.05
CA ALA A 76 3.52 -6.49 -11.93
C ALA A 76 2.18 -5.74 -11.95
N GLY A 77 1.05 -6.46 -12.06
CA GLY A 77 -0.28 -5.84 -12.01
C GLY A 77 -0.60 -5.16 -10.69
N VAL A 78 -0.20 -5.72 -9.55
CA VAL A 78 -0.41 -5.03 -8.26
C VAL A 78 0.44 -3.77 -8.17
N MET A 79 1.70 -3.82 -8.62
CA MET A 79 2.59 -2.67 -8.59
C MET A 79 2.11 -1.55 -9.52
N ASP A 80 1.63 -1.87 -10.72
CA ASP A 80 1.01 -0.92 -11.65
C ASP A 80 -0.24 -0.26 -11.05
N MET A 81 -1.11 -1.03 -10.39
CA MET A 81 -2.25 -0.43 -9.67
C MET A 81 -1.83 0.48 -8.50
N LEU A 82 -0.68 0.23 -7.87
CA LEU A 82 -0.17 1.03 -6.76
C LEU A 82 0.57 2.27 -7.23
N VAL A 83 1.23 2.22 -8.39
CA VAL A 83 2.13 3.26 -8.90
C VAL A 83 1.48 3.95 -10.09
N ASN A 84 0.83 5.10 -9.84
CA ASN A 84 0.30 5.95 -10.91
C ASN A 84 1.13 7.22 -11.11
N THR A 85 1.85 7.65 -10.07
CA THR A 85 2.60 8.92 -10.04
C THR A 85 3.91 8.77 -9.29
N ASP A 86 4.84 9.71 -9.50
CA ASP A 86 6.11 9.76 -8.76
C ASP A 86 5.93 9.83 -7.23
N LYS A 87 4.81 10.40 -6.76
CA LYS A 87 4.47 10.41 -5.33
C LYS A 87 4.24 9.01 -4.78
N ASP A 88 3.69 8.12 -5.60
CA ASP A 88 3.44 6.73 -5.21
C ASP A 88 4.76 5.96 -5.07
N ILE A 89 5.71 6.17 -5.98
CA ILE A 89 7.08 5.64 -5.88
C ILE A 89 7.72 6.12 -4.57
N GLN A 90 7.71 7.43 -4.29
CA GLN A 90 8.31 7.99 -3.07
C GLN A 90 7.67 7.43 -1.79
N VAL A 91 6.36 7.18 -1.80
CA VAL A 91 5.65 6.55 -0.68
C VAL A 91 6.14 5.11 -0.45
N LEU A 92 6.30 4.33 -1.51
CA LEU A 92 6.79 2.95 -1.44
C LEU A 92 8.27 2.88 -1.06
N GLU A 93 9.09 3.81 -1.54
CA GLU A 93 10.50 3.94 -1.15
C GLU A 93 10.65 4.29 0.33
N LYS A 94 9.89 5.28 0.80
CA LYS A 94 9.88 5.65 2.23
C LYS A 94 9.39 4.52 3.13
N ALA A 95 8.51 3.65 2.61
CA ALA A 95 8.08 2.45 3.30
C ALA A 95 9.11 1.30 3.25
N GLY A 96 10.16 1.41 2.43
CA GLY A 96 11.17 0.37 2.23
C GLY A 96 10.71 -0.80 1.36
N VAL A 97 9.57 -0.67 0.69
CA VAL A 97 9.03 -1.67 -0.24
C VAL A 97 9.71 -1.57 -1.60
N LEU A 98 10.07 -0.37 -2.03
CA LEU A 98 10.77 -0.15 -3.30
C LEU A 98 12.14 0.46 -3.03
N ARG A 99 13.15 0.06 -3.79
CA ARG A 99 14.46 0.72 -3.84
C ARG A 99 14.75 1.13 -5.27
N ASN A 100 14.69 2.43 -5.55
CA ASN A 100 14.98 2.94 -6.88
C ASN A 100 16.48 3.15 -7.09
N HIS A 101 17.07 2.40 -8.04
CA HIS A 101 18.45 2.61 -8.49
C HIS A 101 18.53 3.17 -9.92
N LEU A 102 17.41 3.61 -10.50
CA LEU A 102 17.34 4.26 -11.82
C LEU A 102 17.79 5.72 -11.79
N GLY A 103 17.88 6.32 -10.59
CA GLY A 103 18.26 7.71 -10.38
C GLY A 103 17.05 8.64 -10.34
N ALA A 104 16.22 8.68 -11.38
CA ALA A 104 14.99 9.48 -11.38
C ALA A 104 13.77 8.66 -10.95
N THR A 105 12.86 9.30 -10.21
CA THR A 105 11.57 8.70 -9.81
C THR A 105 10.66 8.45 -11.03
N GLN A 106 10.71 9.34 -12.02
CA GLN A 106 9.95 9.22 -13.26
C GLN A 106 10.31 7.94 -14.02
N ASP A 107 11.60 7.57 -14.09
CA ASP A 107 12.03 6.35 -14.76
C ASP A 107 11.43 5.09 -14.12
N ALA A 108 11.24 5.11 -12.79
CA ALA A 108 10.59 4.02 -12.06
C ALA A 108 9.09 3.96 -12.36
N THR A 109 8.42 5.11 -12.41
CA THR A 109 7.01 5.22 -12.80
C THR A 109 6.80 4.71 -14.22
N ASP A 110 7.67 5.13 -15.16
CA ASP A 110 7.63 4.72 -16.56
C ASP A 110 7.91 3.22 -16.73
N LEU A 111 8.82 2.66 -15.94
CA LEU A 111 9.10 1.22 -15.93
C LEU A 111 7.84 0.40 -15.64
N PHE A 112 7.10 0.71 -14.56
CA PHE A 112 5.90 -0.06 -14.22
C PHE A 112 4.77 0.15 -15.23
N ASN A 113 4.53 1.40 -15.66
CA ASN A 113 3.53 1.72 -16.68
C ASN A 113 3.82 1.03 -18.02
N ASN A 114 5.09 0.96 -18.43
CA ASN A 114 5.49 0.29 -19.66
C ASN A 114 5.51 -1.23 -19.52
N LEU A 115 5.85 -1.75 -18.35
CA LEU A 115 5.82 -3.18 -18.05
C LEU A 115 4.41 -3.72 -18.23
N CYS A 116 3.39 -3.00 -17.73
CA CYS A 116 2.00 -3.46 -17.76
C CYS A 116 1.26 -3.26 -19.09
N LYS A 117 1.89 -2.65 -20.09
CA LYS A 117 1.37 -2.66 -21.46
C LYS A 117 1.39 -4.10 -21.99
N GLU A 118 0.25 -4.57 -22.48
CA GLU A 118 0.08 -5.87 -23.14
C GLU A 118 0.19 -7.11 -22.20
N ILE A 119 0.15 -6.91 -20.88
CA ILE A 119 0.16 -8.02 -19.91
C ILE A 119 -1.26 -8.54 -19.64
N ILE A 120 -1.43 -9.86 -19.73
CA ILE A 120 -2.57 -10.54 -19.11
C ILE A 120 -2.23 -10.79 -17.64
N PHE A 121 -2.85 -10.01 -16.74
CA PHE A 121 -2.64 -10.16 -15.31
C PHE A 121 -3.10 -11.52 -14.82
N GLY A 122 -2.31 -12.15 -13.95
CA GLY A 122 -2.78 -13.28 -13.16
C GLY A 122 -3.68 -12.80 -12.00
N ASP A 123 -4.51 -13.68 -11.49
CA ASP A 123 -5.47 -13.45 -10.41
C ASP A 123 -4.92 -13.74 -9.00
N TYR A 124 -3.63 -14.08 -8.88
CA TYR A 124 -3.02 -14.59 -7.65
C TYR A 124 -3.13 -13.65 -6.44
N PHE A 125 -3.15 -12.33 -6.66
CA PHE A 125 -3.26 -11.31 -5.61
C PHE A 125 -4.57 -10.52 -5.67
N LEU A 126 -5.55 -10.99 -6.46
CA LEU A 126 -6.79 -10.28 -6.69
C LEU A 126 -7.58 -10.11 -5.39
N GLU A 127 -7.64 -11.14 -4.56
CA GLU A 127 -8.36 -11.11 -3.28
C GLU A 127 -7.76 -10.06 -2.34
N THR A 128 -6.43 -10.02 -2.19
CA THR A 128 -5.74 -9.02 -1.38
C THR A 128 -5.99 -7.60 -1.88
N CYS A 129 -5.98 -7.40 -3.20
CA CYS A 129 -6.29 -6.11 -3.81
C CYS A 129 -7.75 -5.71 -3.59
N MET A 130 -8.68 -6.68 -3.61
CA MET A 130 -10.08 -6.47 -3.31
C MET A 130 -10.29 -6.07 -1.86
N GLU A 131 -9.60 -6.70 -0.90
CA GLU A 131 -9.66 -6.32 0.51
C GLU A 131 -9.16 -4.88 0.73
N ALA A 132 -8.01 -4.53 0.16
CA ALA A 132 -7.46 -3.18 0.23
C ALA A 132 -8.41 -2.15 -0.40
N THR A 133 -9.04 -2.49 -1.53
CA THR A 133 -10.04 -1.66 -2.20
C THR A 133 -11.33 -1.52 -1.38
N LYS A 134 -11.79 -2.59 -0.74
CA LYS A 134 -12.98 -2.57 0.13
C LYS A 134 -12.73 -1.72 1.36
N TYR A 135 -11.55 -1.83 1.96
CA TYR A 135 -11.15 -1.00 3.09
C TYR A 135 -11.11 0.49 2.72
N SER A 136 -10.50 0.84 1.59
CA SER A 136 -10.35 2.23 1.15
C SER A 136 -11.68 2.91 0.77
N LYS A 137 -12.67 2.13 0.33
CA LYS A 137 -14.03 2.61 0.05
C LYS A 137 -14.84 2.94 1.30
N ARG A 138 -14.48 2.41 2.47
CA ARG A 138 -15.19 2.73 3.73
C ARG A 138 -14.91 4.19 4.14
N CYS A 139 -15.96 4.91 4.55
CA CYS A 139 -15.81 6.29 5.04
C CYS A 139 -15.06 6.37 6.38
N TRP A 140 -15.29 5.39 7.27
CA TRP A 140 -14.72 5.42 8.62
C TRP A 140 -13.19 5.40 8.67
N PRO A 141 -12.47 4.54 7.90
CA PRO A 141 -11.01 4.61 7.81
C PRO A 141 -10.47 5.98 7.39
N LYS A 142 -11.10 6.64 6.41
CA LYS A 142 -10.70 7.98 5.97
C LYS A 142 -10.89 9.02 7.06
N ASN A 143 -12.06 9.04 7.70
CA ASN A 143 -12.34 9.96 8.81
C ASN A 143 -11.42 9.70 10.00
N MET A 144 -11.14 8.44 10.32
CA MET A 144 -10.22 8.08 11.40
C MET A 144 -8.76 8.44 11.07
N ALA A 145 -8.33 8.27 9.82
CA ALA A 145 -7.02 8.70 9.37
C ALA A 145 -6.87 10.23 9.50
N TYR A 146 -7.93 10.98 9.16
CA TYR A 146 -7.98 12.42 9.39
C TYR A 146 -7.89 12.77 10.88
N VAL A 147 -8.77 12.20 11.72
CA VAL A 147 -8.75 12.44 13.17
C VAL A 147 -7.39 12.13 13.78
N ARG A 148 -6.75 11.04 13.35
CA ARG A 148 -5.42 10.67 13.84
C ARG A 148 -4.34 11.69 13.47
N ARG A 149 -4.35 12.20 12.23
CA ARG A 149 -3.37 13.20 11.79
C ARG A 149 -3.56 14.54 12.49
N THR A 150 -4.80 14.93 12.74
CA THR A 150 -5.12 16.25 13.30
C THR A 150 -5.08 16.28 14.82
N TYR A 151 -5.60 15.23 15.48
CA TYR A 151 -5.80 15.23 16.93
C TYR A 151 -4.86 14.28 17.68
N LEU A 152 -4.49 13.12 17.11
CA LEU A 152 -3.60 12.16 17.76
C LEU A 152 -2.11 12.40 17.47
N ALA A 153 -1.78 13.30 16.53
CA ALA A 153 -0.39 13.69 16.27
C ALA A 153 0.18 14.61 17.38
N SER A 154 -0.70 15.32 18.10
CA SER A 154 -0.35 16.13 19.26
C SER A 154 -0.88 15.44 20.54
N PRO A 155 -0.01 14.83 21.37
CA PRO A 155 -0.42 14.17 22.61
C PRO A 155 -1.23 15.11 23.54
N TRP A 156 -0.90 16.41 23.51
CA TRP A 156 -1.52 17.45 24.33
C TRP A 156 -2.99 17.67 24.01
N THR A 157 -3.37 17.61 22.73
CA THR A 157 -4.76 17.83 22.30
C THR A 157 -5.66 16.70 22.80
N PHE A 158 -5.15 15.46 22.81
CA PHE A 158 -5.89 14.31 23.34
C PHE A 158 -6.03 14.36 24.86
N ILE A 159 -4.96 14.75 25.58
CA ILE A 159 -5.00 14.94 27.04
C ILE A 159 -5.99 16.05 27.40
N ALA A 160 -5.94 17.20 26.71
CA ALA A 160 -6.86 18.31 26.95
C ALA A 160 -8.32 17.93 26.67
N PHE A 161 -8.58 17.16 25.60
CA PHE A 161 -9.90 16.62 25.32
C PHE A 161 -10.39 15.69 26.44
N GLY A 162 -9.53 14.79 26.92
CA GLY A 162 -9.86 13.89 28.02
C GLY A 162 -10.17 14.63 29.33
N VAL A 163 -9.34 15.61 29.70
CA VAL A 163 -9.56 16.45 30.89
C VAL A 163 -10.87 17.23 30.77
N GLY A 164 -11.13 17.85 29.61
CA GLY A 164 -12.37 18.60 29.36
C GLY A 164 -13.61 17.70 29.45
N PHE A 165 -13.55 16.49 28.90
CA PHE A 165 -14.64 15.53 28.98
C PHE A 165 -14.93 15.09 30.42
N ILE A 166 -13.90 14.80 31.21
CA ILE A 166 -14.05 14.44 32.63
C ILE A 166 -14.66 15.59 33.43
N ALA A 167 -14.15 16.81 33.24
CA ALA A 167 -14.67 18.00 33.92
C ALA A 167 -16.15 18.29 33.56
N PHE A 168 -16.52 18.07 32.29
CA PHE A 168 -17.91 18.21 31.83
C PHE A 168 -18.83 17.19 32.50
N VAL A 169 -18.42 15.92 32.58
CA VAL A 169 -19.22 14.87 33.24
C VAL A 169 -19.39 15.15 34.74
N ILE A 170 -18.33 15.59 35.42
CA ILE A 170 -18.40 15.99 36.85
C ILE A 170 -19.38 17.16 37.04
N SER A 171 -19.47 18.07 36.09
CA SER A 171 -20.34 19.25 36.18
C SER A 171 -21.83 18.93 35.93
N LEU A 172 -22.14 17.74 35.40
CA LEU A 172 -23.51 17.27 35.15
C LEU A 172 -24.06 16.35 36.26
N VAL A 173 -23.20 15.96 37.22
CA VAL A 173 -23.54 15.16 38.41
C VAL A 173 -23.77 16.11 39.59
#